data_AF-A0A6A4CCQ2-F1
#
_entry.id   AF-A0A6A4CCQ2-F1
#
_cell.length_a   1.000
_cell.length_b   1.000
_cell.length_c   1.000
_cell.angle_alpha   90.00
_cell.angle_beta   90.00
_cell.angle_gamma   90.00
#
_symmetry.space_group_name_H-M   'P 1'
#
loop_
_entity.id
_entity.type
_entity.pdbx_description
1 polymer ?
#
loop_
_entity_poly.entity_id
_entity_poly.type
_entity_poly.pdbx_seq_one_letter_code
_entity_poly.pdbx_strand_id
1 'polypeptide(L)'
;MTSSEAVVAAAQSGRIEWLEKLLDEFDCDVSEAAVSAAAANGQIEALKLLLPEVDGDYDGEVADAVAVAAGNGHLGVVQFLLPEVDDGESRNDAAWEVLEEAAARGHYDIVEFAAQQARETMDNEDTARSAGERCDALARAISGGYFDVVRLLLSQQHFH
;
A
#
# COMPACT_ATOMS: atom_id res chain seq x y z
N MET A 1 -25.51 -2.93 11.09
CA MET A 1 -24.40 -3.53 11.85
C MET A 1 -24.50 -5.02 11.77
N THR A 2 -23.92 -5.57 10.71
CA THR A 2 -23.55 -6.98 10.60
C THR A 2 -22.27 -7.25 11.40
N SER A 3 -21.91 -8.53 11.60
CA SER A 3 -20.62 -8.93 12.22
C SER A 3 -19.43 -8.34 11.46
N SER A 4 -19.45 -8.43 10.13
CA SER A 4 -18.43 -7.84 9.25
C SER A 4 -18.32 -6.31 9.42
N GLU A 5 -19.43 -5.57 9.49
CA GLU A 5 -19.40 -4.12 9.72
C GLU A 5 -18.77 -3.74 11.08
N ALA A 6 -18.90 -4.60 12.11
CA ALA A 6 -18.25 -4.38 13.39
C ALA A 6 -16.73 -4.58 13.32
N VAL A 7 -16.27 -5.61 12.59
CA VAL A 7 -14.83 -5.86 12.34
C VAL A 7 -14.23 -4.69 11.56
N VAL A 8 -14.90 -4.22 10.50
CA VAL A 8 -14.45 -3.06 9.71
C VAL A 8 -14.33 -1.81 10.59
N ALA A 9 -15.32 -1.52 11.44
CA ALA A 9 -15.26 -0.36 12.32
C ALA A 9 -14.15 -0.46 13.37
N ALA A 10 -13.90 -1.66 13.92
CA ALA A 10 -12.81 -1.90 14.86
C ALA A 10 -11.44 -1.76 14.17
N ALA A 11 -11.28 -2.31 12.97
CA ALA A 11 -10.09 -2.21 12.12
C ALA A 11 -9.77 -0.76 11.76
N GLN A 12 -10.78 -0.01 11.29
CA GLN A 12 -10.66 1.40 10.93
C GLN A 12 -10.21 2.26 12.12
N SER A 13 -10.74 1.98 13.32
CA SER A 13 -10.47 2.78 14.52
C SER A 13 -9.25 2.30 15.32
N GLY A 14 -8.57 1.24 14.88
CA GLY A 14 -7.42 0.68 15.60
C GLY A 14 -7.77 0.10 16.97
N ARG A 15 -9.03 -0.31 17.18
CA ARG A 15 -9.47 -0.87 18.48
C ARG A 15 -9.09 -2.34 18.59
N ILE A 16 -7.80 -2.59 18.80
CA ILE A 16 -7.17 -3.92 18.81
C ILE A 16 -7.87 -4.88 19.78
N GLU A 17 -8.13 -4.45 21.02
CA GLU A 17 -8.83 -5.30 22.01
C GLU A 17 -10.23 -5.74 21.56
N TRP A 18 -10.94 -4.90 20.81
CA TRP A 18 -12.24 -5.26 20.26
C TRP A 18 -12.09 -6.15 19.03
N LEU A 19 -11.06 -5.91 18.23
CA LEU A 19 -10.74 -6.73 17.07
C LEU A 19 -10.45 -8.18 17.50
N GLU A 20 -9.57 -8.37 18.49
CA GLU A 20 -9.24 -9.68 19.06
C GLU A 20 -10.49 -10.39 19.58
N LYS A 21 -11.34 -9.68 20.33
CA LYS A 21 -12.60 -10.27 20.83
C LYS A 21 -13.54 -10.67 19.71
N LEU A 22 -13.67 -9.84 18.67
CA LEU A 22 -14.56 -10.14 17.54
C LEU A 22 -14.11 -11.38 16.77
N LEU A 23 -12.80 -11.59 16.65
CA LEU A 23 -12.22 -12.76 16.00
C LEU A 23 -12.33 -14.01 16.90
N ASP A 24 -11.89 -13.92 18.16
CA ASP A 24 -11.79 -15.07 19.07
C ASP A 24 -13.13 -15.48 19.71
N GLU A 25 -13.91 -14.52 20.23
CA GLU A 25 -15.15 -14.83 20.95
C GLU A 25 -16.38 -14.94 20.04
N PHE A 26 -16.39 -14.22 18.92
CA PHE A 26 -17.56 -14.11 18.04
C PHE A 26 -17.41 -14.80 16.69
N ASP A 27 -16.24 -15.39 16.40
CA ASP A 27 -15.96 -16.13 15.15
C ASP A 27 -16.37 -15.30 13.91
N CYS A 28 -16.04 -14.00 13.95
CA CYS A 28 -16.41 -13.07 12.88
C CYS A 28 -15.43 -13.19 11.72
N ASP A 29 -15.95 -13.43 10.52
CA ASP A 29 -15.14 -13.46 9.31
C ASP A 29 -14.44 -12.11 9.06
N VAL A 30 -13.15 -12.17 8.70
CA VAL A 30 -12.43 -11.03 8.17
C VAL A 30 -12.86 -10.79 6.73
N SER A 31 -13.09 -9.52 6.40
CA SER A 31 -13.41 -9.09 5.04
C SER A 31 -12.28 -8.22 4.51
N GLU A 32 -12.12 -8.20 3.19
CA GLU A 32 -11.26 -7.27 2.47
C GLU A 32 -11.47 -5.81 2.94
N ALA A 33 -12.74 -5.42 3.13
CA ALA A 33 -13.09 -4.10 3.63
C ALA A 33 -12.45 -3.76 4.99
N ALA A 34 -12.20 -4.76 5.84
CA ALA A 34 -11.52 -4.55 7.12
C ALA A 34 -10.02 -4.31 6.93
N VAL A 35 -9.36 -5.07 6.05
CA VAL A 35 -7.94 -4.88 5.70
C VAL A 35 -7.74 -3.51 5.05
N SER A 36 -8.54 -3.18 4.04
CA SER A 36 -8.51 -1.88 3.37
C SER A 36 -8.79 -0.73 4.35
N ALA A 37 -9.76 -0.87 5.26
CA ALA A 37 -10.04 0.15 6.27
C ALA A 37 -8.89 0.33 7.26
N ALA A 38 -8.24 -0.74 7.72
CA ALA A 38 -7.07 -0.65 8.57
C ALA A 38 -5.90 0.03 7.85
N ALA A 39 -5.64 -0.35 6.60
CA ALA A 39 -4.57 0.21 5.78
C ALA A 39 -4.78 1.71 5.50
N ALA A 40 -6.00 2.08 5.09
CA ALA A 40 -6.40 3.46 4.84
C ALA A 40 -6.28 4.37 6.07
N ASN A 41 -6.28 3.82 7.28
CA ASN A 41 -6.21 4.59 8.53
C ASN A 41 -4.89 4.38 9.29
N GLY A 42 -3.90 3.72 8.68
CA GLY A 42 -2.57 3.57 9.27
C GLY A 42 -2.50 2.56 10.41
N GLN A 43 -3.46 1.64 10.51
CA GLN A 43 -3.63 0.75 11.67
C GLN A 43 -2.82 -0.54 11.52
N ILE A 44 -1.49 -0.43 11.67
CA ILE A 44 -0.55 -1.55 11.51
C ILE A 44 -0.88 -2.73 12.44
N GLU A 45 -1.17 -2.46 13.71
CA GLU A 45 -1.48 -3.53 14.68
C GLU A 45 -2.80 -4.24 14.34
N ALA A 46 -3.75 -3.56 13.71
CA ALA A 46 -4.96 -4.20 13.21
C ALA A 46 -4.63 -5.08 12.00
N LEU A 47 -3.82 -4.61 11.05
CA LEU A 47 -3.40 -5.41 9.89
C LEU A 47 -2.68 -6.70 10.29
N LYS A 48 -1.80 -6.65 11.30
CA LYS A 48 -1.12 -7.84 11.82
C LYS A 48 -2.07 -8.92 12.35
N LEU A 49 -3.24 -8.52 12.86
CA LEU A 49 -4.27 -9.45 13.32
C LEU A 49 -5.19 -9.90 12.18
N LEU A 50 -5.43 -9.05 11.19
CA LEU A 50 -6.39 -9.35 10.11
C LEU A 50 -5.79 -10.22 9.02
N LEU A 51 -4.55 -9.94 8.56
CA LEU A 51 -3.94 -10.64 7.43
C LEU A 51 -3.87 -12.17 7.61
N PRO A 52 -3.50 -12.72 8.78
CA PRO A 52 -3.46 -14.18 8.96
C PRO A 52 -4.83 -14.85 8.89
N GLU A 53 -5.90 -14.10 9.13
CA GLU A 53 -7.28 -14.59 9.20
C GLU A 53 -8.02 -14.44 7.86
N VAL A 54 -7.39 -13.81 6.84
CA VAL A 54 -7.96 -13.77 5.50
C VAL A 54 -7.76 -15.15 4.86
N ASP A 55 -8.86 -15.83 4.55
CA ASP A 55 -8.86 -17.09 3.80
C ASP A 55 -8.87 -16.80 2.28
N GLY A 56 -7.86 -17.26 1.54
CA GLY A 56 -7.87 -17.21 0.06
C GLY A 56 -6.54 -16.83 -0.61
N ASP A 57 -6.66 -16.48 -1.89
CA ASP A 57 -5.63 -15.84 -2.72
C ASP A 57 -5.99 -14.35 -2.74
N TYR A 58 -5.32 -13.54 -1.92
CA TYR A 58 -5.71 -12.15 -1.59
C TYR A 58 -4.67 -11.12 -2.03
N ASP A 59 -3.83 -11.47 -3.01
CA ASP A 59 -2.73 -10.61 -3.45
C ASP A 59 -3.22 -9.30 -4.07
N GLY A 60 -4.31 -9.35 -4.84
CA GLY A 60 -4.91 -8.15 -5.44
C GLY A 60 -5.44 -7.20 -4.37
N GLU A 61 -6.10 -7.75 -3.36
CA GLU A 61 -6.67 -7.01 -2.24
C GLU A 61 -5.60 -6.38 -1.34
N VAL A 62 -4.51 -7.11 -1.09
CA VAL A 62 -3.36 -6.57 -0.34
C VAL A 62 -2.69 -5.46 -1.15
N ALA A 63 -2.49 -5.64 -2.46
CA ALA A 63 -1.93 -4.60 -3.35
C ALA A 63 -2.77 -3.30 -3.31
N ASP A 64 -4.10 -3.42 -3.47
CA ASP A 64 -5.04 -2.30 -3.37
C ASP A 64 -4.94 -1.61 -2.00
N ALA A 65 -4.87 -2.39 -0.91
CA ALA A 65 -4.73 -1.86 0.44
C ALA A 65 -3.39 -1.10 0.62
N VAL A 66 -2.29 -1.57 0.03
CA VAL A 66 -0.99 -0.88 0.07
C VAL A 66 -1.07 0.45 -0.69
N ALA A 67 -1.68 0.47 -1.87
CA ALA A 67 -1.84 1.68 -2.67
C ALA A 67 -2.69 2.74 -1.94
N VAL A 68 -3.78 2.32 -1.29
CA VAL A 68 -4.61 3.22 -0.47
C VAL A 68 -3.83 3.77 0.73
N ALA A 69 -3.06 2.94 1.42
CA ALA A 69 -2.20 3.39 2.51
C ALA A 69 -1.15 4.41 2.03
N ALA A 70 -0.61 4.20 0.82
CA ALA A 70 0.33 5.11 0.20
C ALA A 70 -0.30 6.48 -0.06
N GLY A 71 -1.50 6.52 -0.64
CA GLY A 71 -2.22 7.78 -0.89
C GLY A 71 -2.62 8.54 0.37
N ASN A 72 -2.81 7.83 1.48
CA ASN A 72 -3.11 8.44 2.78
C ASN A 72 -1.88 8.81 3.61
N GLY A 73 -0.67 8.49 3.13
CA GLY A 73 0.57 8.90 3.79
C GLY A 73 1.04 7.94 4.91
N HIS A 74 0.58 6.70 4.91
CA HIS A 74 0.88 5.73 5.96
C HIS A 74 2.11 4.86 5.63
N LEU A 75 3.31 5.45 5.70
CA LEU A 75 4.57 4.76 5.37
C LEU A 75 4.75 3.43 6.11
N GLY A 76 4.48 3.39 7.42
CA GLY A 76 4.65 2.17 8.20
C GLY A 76 3.71 1.04 7.77
N VAL A 77 2.53 1.36 7.23
CA VAL A 77 1.64 0.36 6.61
C VAL A 77 2.21 -0.09 5.27
N VAL A 78 2.67 0.83 4.43
CA VAL A 78 3.27 0.50 3.13
C VAL A 78 4.47 -0.43 3.28
N GLN A 79 5.35 -0.14 4.25
CA GLN A 79 6.51 -0.99 4.57
C GLN A 79 6.12 -2.37 5.11
N PHE A 80 4.95 -2.47 5.74
CA PHE A 80 4.45 -3.73 6.28
C PHE A 80 3.75 -4.58 5.23
N LEU A 81 2.91 -3.98 4.37
CA LEU A 81 2.08 -4.72 3.41
C LEU A 81 2.78 -5.02 2.08
N LEU A 82 3.64 -4.13 1.58
CA LEU A 82 4.26 -4.33 0.26
C LEU A 82 5.07 -5.65 0.16
N PRO A 83 5.81 -6.08 1.20
CA PRO A 83 6.46 -7.39 1.20
C PRO A 83 5.50 -8.59 1.29
N GLU A 84 4.26 -8.38 1.73
CA GLU A 84 3.25 -9.44 1.88
C GLU A 84 2.48 -9.70 0.58
N VAL A 85 2.59 -8.83 -0.42
CA VAL A 85 2.10 -9.10 -1.79
C VAL A 85 2.97 -10.18 -2.42
N ASP A 86 2.38 -11.24 -2.99
CA ASP A 86 3.11 -12.44 -3.48
C ASP A 86 4.30 -12.13 -4.40
N ASP A 87 5.31 -13.00 -4.31
CA ASP A 87 6.62 -12.87 -4.94
C ASP A 87 6.50 -13.00 -6.47
N GLY A 88 6.45 -11.87 -7.19
CA GLY A 88 6.45 -11.88 -8.65
C GLY A 88 6.10 -10.54 -9.30
N GLU A 89 5.40 -10.60 -10.43
CA GLU A 89 4.93 -9.40 -11.14
C GLU A 89 3.95 -8.55 -10.32
N SER A 90 3.14 -9.19 -9.46
CA SER A 90 2.14 -8.51 -8.61
C SER A 90 2.77 -7.49 -7.65
N ARG A 91 3.90 -7.83 -7.01
CA ARG A 91 4.62 -6.89 -6.13
C ARG A 91 5.24 -5.72 -6.89
N ASN A 92 5.74 -5.96 -8.10
CA ASN A 92 6.30 -4.88 -8.92
C ASN A 92 5.21 -3.89 -9.33
N ASP A 93 4.07 -4.39 -9.82
CA ASP A 93 2.93 -3.57 -10.18
C ASP A 93 2.41 -2.78 -8.96
N ALA A 94 2.30 -3.43 -7.79
CA ALA A 94 1.95 -2.77 -6.53
C ALA A 94 2.96 -1.69 -6.13
N ALA A 95 4.26 -1.91 -6.29
CA ALA A 95 5.29 -0.91 -5.98
C ALA A 95 5.18 0.34 -6.87
N TRP A 96 4.86 0.17 -8.15
CA TRP A 96 4.61 1.28 -9.07
C TRP A 96 3.33 2.03 -8.72
N GLU A 97 2.25 1.33 -8.39
CA GLU A 97 0.99 1.96 -7.98
C GLU A 97 1.15 2.78 -6.70
N VAL A 98 1.87 2.23 -5.71
CA VAL A 98 2.27 2.93 -4.49
C VAL A 98 3.06 4.20 -4.81
N LEU A 99 4.01 4.12 -5.75
CA LEU A 99 4.81 5.27 -6.18
C LEU A 99 3.92 6.36 -6.81
N GLU A 100 3.02 5.97 -7.71
CA GLU A 100 2.11 6.89 -8.40
C GLU A 100 1.17 7.61 -7.43
N GLU A 101 0.51 6.87 -6.53
CA GLU A 101 -0.45 7.44 -5.61
C GLU A 101 0.25 8.31 -4.55
N ALA A 102 1.40 7.87 -4.02
CA ALA A 102 2.21 8.70 -3.13
C ALA A 102 2.70 9.99 -3.81
N ALA A 103 3.08 9.91 -5.09
CA ALA A 103 3.51 11.07 -5.88
C ALA A 103 2.35 12.04 -6.18
N ALA A 104 1.15 11.53 -6.46
CA ALA A 104 -0.07 12.34 -6.61
C ALA A 104 -0.49 13.07 -5.33
N ARG A 105 -0.02 12.62 -4.18
CA ARG A 105 -0.37 13.17 -2.86
C ARG A 105 0.79 13.90 -2.18
N GLY A 106 1.99 13.81 -2.73
CA GLY A 106 3.18 14.52 -2.25
C GLY A 106 3.87 13.85 -1.06
N HIS A 107 3.62 12.56 -0.83
CA HIS A 107 4.15 11.82 0.32
C HIS A 107 5.59 11.39 0.09
N TYR A 108 6.52 12.33 0.28
CA TYR A 108 7.96 12.18 0.00
C TYR A 108 8.56 10.87 0.51
N ASP A 109 8.36 10.52 1.78
CA ASP A 109 9.01 9.35 2.38
C ASP A 109 8.53 8.02 1.76
N ILE A 110 7.26 7.98 1.32
CA ILE A 110 6.69 6.81 0.63
C ILE A 110 7.19 6.76 -0.81
N VAL A 111 7.30 7.90 -1.50
CA VAL A 111 7.89 7.95 -2.84
C VAL A 111 9.34 7.48 -2.81
N GLU A 112 10.13 7.89 -1.81
CA GLU A 112 11.50 7.42 -1.65
C GLU A 112 11.57 5.90 -1.47
N PHE A 113 10.76 5.36 -0.57
CA PHE A 113 10.68 3.91 -0.33
C PHE A 113 10.24 3.14 -1.58
N ALA A 114 9.12 3.54 -2.20
CA ALA A 114 8.56 2.87 -3.37
C ALA A 114 9.50 2.95 -4.58
N ALA A 115 10.18 4.08 -4.79
CA ALA A 115 11.17 4.21 -5.86
C ALA A 115 12.38 3.30 -5.64
N GLN A 116 12.77 3.03 -4.39
CA GLN A 116 13.82 2.05 -4.10
C GLN A 116 13.35 0.63 -4.42
N GLN A 117 12.14 0.25 -3.98
CA GLN A 117 11.58 -1.08 -4.22
C GLN A 117 11.38 -1.35 -5.72
N ALA A 118 10.81 -0.39 -6.45
CA ALA A 118 10.61 -0.48 -7.88
C ALA A 118 11.93 -0.51 -8.69
N ARG A 119 13.06 -0.07 -8.11
CA ARG A 119 14.39 -0.18 -8.76
C ARG A 119 15.00 -1.57 -8.57
N GLU A 120 14.81 -2.17 -7.40
CA GLU A 120 15.31 -3.52 -7.10
C GLU A 120 14.66 -4.57 -8.04
N THR A 121 13.46 -4.29 -8.56
CA THR A 121 12.78 -5.15 -9.54
C THR A 121 13.20 -4.89 -11.00
N MET A 122 13.69 -3.69 -11.34
CA MET A 122 14.10 -3.32 -12.71
C MET A 122 15.34 -4.04 -13.25
N ASP A 123 16.16 -4.64 -12.38
CA ASP A 123 17.28 -5.49 -12.82
C ASP A 123 16.80 -6.82 -13.45
N ASN A 124 15.50 -7.14 -13.33
CA ASN A 124 14.86 -8.36 -13.82
C ASN A 124 13.79 -7.99 -14.89
N GLU A 125 14.19 -7.80 -16.14
CA GLU A 125 13.37 -7.78 -17.38
C GLU A 125 11.92 -7.21 -17.34
N ASP A 126 11.72 -5.92 -17.65
CA ASP A 126 10.84 -5.38 -18.73
C ASP A 126 10.84 -3.84 -18.69
N THR A 127 11.71 -3.22 -19.49
CA THR A 127 12.05 -1.78 -19.39
C THR A 127 11.01 -0.82 -19.99
N ALA A 128 10.06 -1.33 -20.78
CA ALA A 128 9.09 -0.50 -21.49
C ALA A 128 7.86 -0.13 -20.64
N ARG A 129 7.38 -1.06 -19.81
CA ARG A 129 6.23 -0.84 -18.89
C ARG A 129 6.60 0.15 -17.79
N SER A 130 7.74 -0.11 -17.18
CA SER A 130 8.36 0.72 -16.15
C SER A 130 8.71 2.13 -16.62
N ALA A 131 8.95 2.37 -17.92
CA ALA A 131 9.11 3.73 -18.44
C ALA A 131 7.80 4.54 -18.49
N GLY A 132 6.66 3.87 -18.74
CA GLY A 132 5.32 4.49 -18.72
C GLY A 132 4.90 4.90 -17.32
N GLU A 133 4.98 3.97 -16.36
CA GLU A 133 4.65 4.19 -14.93
C GLU A 133 5.52 5.29 -14.30
N ARG A 134 6.82 5.34 -14.69
CA ARG A 134 7.73 6.43 -14.30
C ARG A 134 7.29 7.80 -14.82
N CYS A 135 6.72 7.87 -16.02
CA CYS A 135 6.22 9.13 -16.57
C CYS A 135 4.94 9.57 -15.83
N ASP A 136 4.12 8.62 -15.40
CA ASP A 136 2.85 8.86 -14.73
C ASP A 136 3.05 9.36 -13.29
N ALA A 137 3.99 8.79 -12.52
CA ALA A 137 4.33 9.29 -11.18
C ALA A 137 4.89 10.72 -11.22
N LEU A 138 5.78 11.02 -12.19
CA LEU A 138 6.33 12.37 -12.37
C LEU A 138 5.25 13.37 -12.78
N ALA A 139 4.37 13.00 -13.72
CA ALA A 139 3.26 13.84 -14.17
C ALA A 139 2.28 14.15 -13.02
N ARG A 140 1.99 13.16 -12.18
CA ARG A 140 1.16 13.31 -10.97
C ARG A 140 1.80 14.26 -9.95
N ALA A 141 3.10 14.11 -9.66
CA ALA A 141 3.83 15.00 -8.76
C ALA A 141 3.85 16.45 -9.25
N ILE A 142 4.04 16.66 -10.56
CA ILE A 142 3.99 17.99 -11.20
C ILE A 142 2.58 18.58 -11.09
N SER A 143 1.56 17.78 -11.39
CA SER A 143 0.15 18.21 -11.32
C SER A 143 -0.27 18.59 -9.91
N GLY A 144 0.27 17.90 -8.90
CA GLY A 144 0.07 18.21 -7.48
C GLY A 144 0.94 19.35 -6.96
N GLY A 145 1.94 19.82 -7.72
CA GLY A 145 2.86 20.89 -7.32
C GLY A 145 3.90 20.49 -6.28
N TYR A 146 4.17 19.18 -6.11
CA TYR A 146 5.06 18.65 -5.08
C TYR A 146 6.52 18.70 -5.53
N PHE A 147 7.14 19.87 -5.41
CA PHE A 147 8.49 20.13 -5.92
C PHE A 147 9.56 19.18 -5.34
N ASP A 148 9.48 18.82 -4.05
CA ASP A 148 10.45 17.94 -3.41
C ASP A 148 10.35 16.50 -3.94
N VAL A 149 9.14 16.02 -4.20
CA VAL A 149 8.87 14.73 -4.86
C VAL A 149 9.39 14.74 -6.30
N VAL A 150 9.10 15.81 -7.07
CA VAL A 150 9.62 15.97 -8.43
C VAL A 150 11.16 15.93 -8.42
N ARG A 151 11.80 16.64 -7.48
CA ARG A 151 13.26 16.60 -7.33
C ARG A 151 13.77 15.22 -6.97
N LEU A 152 13.09 14.50 -6.08
CA LEU A 152 13.47 13.13 -5.72
C LEU A 152 13.40 12.21 -6.95
N LEU A 153 12.25 12.18 -7.63
CA LEU A 153 12.06 11.39 -8.85
C LEU A 153 13.06 11.76 -9.96
N LEU A 154 13.44 13.05 -10.05
CA LEU A 154 14.47 13.52 -10.96
C LEU A 154 15.90 13.14 -10.52
N SER A 155 16.17 13.13 -9.23
CA SER A 155 17.48 12.78 -8.67
C SER A 155 17.76 11.28 -8.68
N GLN A 156 16.70 10.46 -8.66
CA GLN A 156 16.77 9.01 -8.62
C GLN A 156 17.20 8.38 -9.95
N GLN A 157 17.42 9.18 -11.01
CA GLN A 157 17.91 8.63 -12.26
C GLN A 157 19.43 8.68 -12.45
N HIS A 158 19.92 7.57 -12.98
CA HIS A 158 20.66 7.58 -14.25
C HIS A 158 19.82 8.24 -15.38
N PHE A 159 19.70 9.58 -15.38
CA PHE A 159 19.04 10.40 -16.42
C PHE A 159 20.04 10.68 -17.57
N HIS A 160 20.77 9.66 -18.02
CA HIS A 160 21.69 9.78 -19.16
C HIS A 160 21.76 8.51 -19.99
#